data_AF-A0A5C0ZSJ4-F1
#
_entry.id   AF-A0A5C0ZSJ4-F1
#
_cell.length_a   1.000
_cell.length_b   1.000
_cell.length_c   1.000
_cell.angle_alpha   90.00
_cell.angle_beta   90.00
_cell.angle_gamma   90.00
#
_symmetry.space_group_name_H-M   'P 1'
#
loop_
_entity.id
_entity.type
_entity.pdbx_description
1 polymer ?
#
loop_
_entity_poly.entity_id
_entity_poly.type
_entity_poly.pdbx_seq_one_letter_code
_entity_poly.pdbx_strand_id
1 'polypeptide(L)'
;MQDYTSYLSTVVKALGLDEACVKLLEEDINLTQQLHHIDQIYERISYIGTSLNVSREAEKLIEELAERINIVVHKLKFIADNQRPTVKVVAESTLDNELEAYINTIIRTAGGRVYNEGLDTKGPELFIFLAQNRSMFQLLGEIPGFLADEEWENTPAIKENKVFLIDGEKHLLASLPEAADDVELLAEILYPQYFVFGGEGESWMKFELS
;
A
#
# COMPACT_ATOMS: atom_id res chain seq x y z
N MET A 1 -3.18 -14.57 9.42
CA MET A 1 -2.85 -13.88 10.68
C MET A 1 -1.48 -13.31 10.44
N GLN A 2 -1.42 -12.02 10.10
CA GLN A 2 -0.16 -11.31 9.99
C GLN A 2 0.70 -11.60 11.23
N ASP A 3 1.98 -11.89 11.03
CA ASP A 3 2.91 -12.04 12.15
C ASP A 3 3.08 -10.65 12.78
N TYR A 4 2.27 -10.37 13.80
CA TYR A 4 2.27 -9.11 14.53
C TYR A 4 3.66 -8.80 15.11
N THR A 5 4.44 -9.83 15.40
CA THR A 5 5.85 -9.73 15.79
C THR A 5 6.69 -9.13 14.67
N SER A 6 6.51 -9.60 13.43
CA SER A 6 7.21 -9.10 12.25
C SER A 6 6.87 -7.63 11.98
N TYR A 7 5.58 -7.28 12.08
CA TYR A 7 5.10 -5.90 11.98
C TYR A 7 5.76 -4.95 13.01
N LEU A 8 5.84 -5.36 14.28
CA LEU A 8 6.47 -4.55 15.31
C LEU A 8 8.01 -4.53 15.17
N SER A 9 8.60 -5.62 14.68
CA SER A 9 10.05 -5.74 14.49
C SER A 9 10.59 -4.69 13.52
N THR A 10 9.88 -4.39 12.43
CA THR A 10 10.33 -3.39 11.45
C THR A 10 10.41 -2.00 12.06
N VAL A 11 9.36 -1.56 12.76
CA VAL A 11 9.34 -0.25 13.42
C VAL A 11 10.33 -0.16 14.59
N VAL A 12 10.46 -1.20 15.41
CA VAL A 12 11.45 -1.23 16.49
C VAL A 12 12.88 -1.08 15.95
N LYS A 13 13.21 -1.80 14.87
CA LYS A 13 14.51 -1.68 14.19
C LYS A 13 14.72 -0.29 13.59
N ALA A 14 13.69 0.28 12.95
CA ALA A 14 13.74 1.63 12.38
C ALA A 14 13.98 2.71 13.46
N LEU A 15 13.50 2.49 14.68
CA LEU A 15 13.77 3.35 15.85
C LEU A 15 15.16 3.12 16.47
N GLY A 16 16.00 2.25 15.89
CA GLY A 16 17.35 1.98 16.34
C GLY A 16 17.43 1.08 17.58
N LEU A 17 16.36 0.32 17.85
CA LEU A 17 16.27 -0.57 19.01
C LEU A 17 16.50 -2.04 18.60
N ASP A 18 16.86 -2.85 19.59
CA ASP A 18 16.98 -4.30 19.43
C ASP A 18 15.59 -4.94 19.33
N GLU A 19 15.48 -5.99 18.53
CA GLU A 19 14.22 -6.73 18.31
C GLU A 19 13.62 -7.29 19.60
N ALA A 20 14.43 -7.51 20.65
CA ALA A 20 13.92 -7.89 21.97
C ALA A 20 12.92 -6.88 22.58
N CYS A 21 12.94 -5.61 22.15
CA CYS A 21 12.00 -4.58 22.59
C CYS A 21 10.56 -4.83 22.10
N VAL A 22 10.36 -5.66 21.07
CA VAL A 22 9.02 -6.03 20.56
C VAL A 22 8.13 -6.60 21.68
N LYS A 23 8.72 -7.39 22.59
CA LYS A 23 8.03 -8.00 23.74
C LYS A 23 7.38 -7.00 24.70
N LEU A 24 7.79 -5.73 24.65
CA LEU A 24 7.19 -4.66 25.45
C LEU A 24 5.89 -4.12 24.84
N LEU A 25 5.54 -4.55 23.61
CA LEU A 25 4.42 -4.06 22.81
C LEU A 25 3.44 -5.16 22.36
N GLU A 26 3.79 -6.43 22.54
CA GLU A 26 3.05 -7.61 22.03
C GLU A 26 1.58 -7.70 22.53
N GLU A 27 1.21 -7.00 23.61
CA GLU A 27 -0.15 -7.00 24.19
C GLU A 27 -0.86 -5.64 24.10
N ASP A 28 -0.32 -4.68 23.35
CA ASP A 28 -0.87 -3.32 23.33
C ASP A 28 -2.05 -3.17 22.36
N ILE A 29 -3.25 -3.10 22.91
CA ILE A 29 -4.50 -2.96 22.13
C ILE A 29 -4.55 -1.67 21.30
N ASN A 30 -3.82 -0.61 21.68
CA ASN A 30 -3.85 0.65 20.94
C ASN A 30 -3.22 0.53 19.56
N LEU A 31 -2.36 -0.47 19.35
CA LEU A 31 -1.70 -0.74 18.08
C LEU A 31 -2.58 -1.57 17.11
N THR A 32 -3.74 -2.04 17.56
CA THR A 32 -4.67 -2.87 16.76
C THR A 32 -5.80 -2.06 16.09
N GLN A 33 -5.85 -0.74 16.28
CA GLN A 33 -6.92 0.11 15.73
C GLN A 33 -6.85 0.20 14.22
N GLN A 34 -7.96 -0.03 13.51
CA GLN A 34 -7.97 -0.04 12.05
C GLN A 34 -7.53 1.30 11.42
N LEU A 35 -6.73 1.21 10.35
CA LEU A 35 -6.24 2.37 9.60
C LEU A 35 -7.29 2.86 8.59
N HIS A 36 -7.51 4.17 8.60
CA HIS A 36 -8.38 4.87 7.66
C HIS A 36 -7.63 6.03 6.96
N HIS A 37 -6.70 6.65 7.68
CA HIS A 37 -5.90 7.80 7.24
C HIS A 37 -4.42 7.61 7.53
N ILE A 38 -3.56 8.23 6.73
CA ILE A 38 -2.11 8.12 6.86
C ILE A 38 -1.60 8.66 8.20
N ASP A 39 -2.28 9.66 8.78
CA ASP A 39 -1.88 10.25 10.06
C ASP A 39 -1.89 9.24 11.22
N GLN A 40 -2.74 8.21 11.13
CA GLN A 40 -2.78 7.14 12.13
C GLN A 40 -1.51 6.28 12.12
N ILE A 41 -0.76 6.24 11.02
CA ILE A 41 0.58 5.62 10.99
C ILE A 41 1.54 6.44 11.85
N TYR A 42 1.51 7.78 11.73
CA TYR A 42 2.35 8.66 12.55
C TYR A 42 1.99 8.57 14.03
N GLU A 43 0.68 8.50 14.36
CA GLU A 43 0.20 8.30 15.71
C GLU A 43 0.72 6.98 16.30
N ARG A 44 0.68 5.88 15.54
CA ARG A 44 1.23 4.58 15.96
C ARG A 44 2.74 4.66 16.19
N ILE A 45 3.51 5.26 15.28
CA ILE A 45 4.97 5.42 15.44
C ILE A 45 5.28 6.26 16.68
N SER A 46 4.56 7.36 16.89
CA SER A 46 4.73 8.24 18.06
C SER A 46 4.40 7.51 19.36
N TYR A 47 3.34 6.71 19.36
CA TYR A 47 2.96 5.87 20.48
C TYR A 47 4.05 4.86 20.83
N ILE A 48 4.53 4.10 19.84
CA ILE A 48 5.61 3.12 20.01
C ILE A 48 6.87 3.80 20.55
N GLY A 49 7.27 4.93 19.97
CA GLY A 49 8.42 5.70 20.43
C GLY A 49 8.30 6.15 21.88
N THR A 50 7.12 6.59 22.29
CA THR A 50 6.85 6.99 23.68
C THR A 50 6.89 5.80 24.63
N SER A 51 6.25 4.68 24.27
CA SER A 51 6.24 3.45 25.06
C SER A 51 7.65 2.86 25.26
N LEU A 52 8.53 3.02 24.29
CA LEU A 52 9.92 2.55 24.33
C LEU A 52 10.93 3.62 24.79
N ASN A 53 10.48 4.81 25.20
CA ASN A 53 11.32 5.95 25.60
C ASN A 53 12.34 6.41 24.53
N VAL A 54 11.96 6.33 23.26
CA VAL A 54 12.71 6.79 22.07
C VAL A 54 11.89 7.78 21.23
N SER A 55 11.17 8.70 21.89
CA SER A 55 10.28 9.66 21.23
C SER A 55 11.00 10.51 20.17
N ARG A 56 12.27 10.86 20.40
CA ARG A 56 13.05 11.67 19.44
C ARG A 56 13.33 10.92 18.14
N GLU A 57 13.65 9.63 18.23
CA GLU A 57 13.87 8.75 17.08
C GLU A 57 12.56 8.55 16.31
N ALA A 58 11.44 8.41 17.03
CA ALA A 58 10.11 8.33 16.42
C ALA A 58 9.69 9.63 15.71
N GLU A 59 9.91 10.78 16.33
CA GLU A 59 9.67 12.09 15.71
C GLU A 59 10.46 12.25 14.42
N LYS A 60 11.74 11.84 14.43
CA LYS A 60 12.60 11.89 13.23
C LYS A 60 12.07 10.99 12.11
N LEU A 61 11.66 9.76 12.42
CA LEU A 61 11.08 8.85 11.43
C LEU A 61 9.77 9.42 10.86
N ILE A 62 8.91 9.99 11.71
CA ILE A 62 7.66 10.62 11.28
C ILE A 62 7.94 11.81 10.36
N GLU A 63 8.90 12.65 10.69
CA GLU A 63 9.30 13.80 9.86
C GLU A 63 9.74 13.36 8.46
N GLU A 64 10.58 12.33 8.37
CA GLU A 64 11.05 11.76 7.10
C GLU A 64 9.89 11.21 6.25
N LEU A 65 9.01 10.41 6.86
CA LEU A 65 7.86 9.84 6.17
C LEU A 65 6.89 10.94 5.70
N ALA A 66 6.60 11.90 6.57
CA ALA A 66 5.68 12.99 6.29
C ALA A 66 6.20 13.90 5.17
N GLU A 67 7.50 14.20 5.13
CA GLU A 67 8.09 15.01 4.06
C GLU A 67 7.86 14.36 2.69
N ARG A 68 8.21 13.07 2.56
CA ARG A 68 8.04 12.29 1.34
C ARG A 68 6.57 12.20 0.90
N ILE A 69 5.68 11.83 1.81
CA ILE A 69 4.25 11.69 1.54
C ILE A 69 3.62 13.04 1.15
N ASN A 70 4.02 14.13 1.81
CA ASN A 70 3.50 15.47 1.50
C ASN A 70 3.88 15.95 0.10
N ILE A 71 5.03 15.53 -0.46
CA ILE A 71 5.39 15.82 -1.85
C ILE A 71 4.36 15.21 -2.82
N VAL A 72 3.99 13.95 -2.59
CA VAL A 72 2.98 13.23 -3.38
C VAL A 72 1.62 13.91 -3.25
N VAL A 73 1.13 14.09 -2.02
CA VAL A 73 -0.17 14.71 -1.73
C VAL A 73 -0.26 16.12 -2.31
N HIS A 74 0.79 16.92 -2.20
CA HIS A 74 0.82 18.28 -2.71
C HIS A 74 0.76 18.34 -4.24
N LYS A 75 1.42 17.43 -4.95
CA LYS A 75 1.34 17.33 -6.43
C LYS A 75 -0.07 16.93 -6.89
N LEU A 76 -0.78 16.14 -6.09
CA LEU A 76 -2.11 15.62 -6.41
C LEU A 76 -3.27 16.49 -5.92
N LYS A 77 -3.01 17.57 -5.17
CA LYS A 77 -4.04 18.39 -4.49
C LYS A 77 -5.11 19.02 -5.39
N PHE A 78 -4.85 19.11 -6.69
CA PHE A 78 -5.79 19.67 -7.68
C PHE A 78 -6.54 18.62 -8.49
N ILE A 79 -6.25 17.33 -8.29
CA ILE A 79 -7.01 16.24 -8.90
C ILE A 79 -8.30 16.08 -8.12
N ALA A 80 -9.42 16.39 -8.78
CA ALA A 80 -10.74 16.23 -8.17
C ALA A 80 -11.01 14.74 -7.87
N ASP A 81 -11.77 14.47 -6.81
CA ASP A 81 -12.01 13.10 -6.35
C ASP A 81 -12.61 12.19 -7.44
N ASN A 82 -13.52 12.74 -8.26
CA ASN A 82 -14.12 12.02 -9.40
C ASN A 82 -13.17 11.77 -10.58
N GLN A 83 -11.96 12.34 -10.56
CA GLN A 83 -10.89 12.08 -11.53
C GLN A 83 -9.84 11.10 -11.00
N ARG A 84 -9.91 10.75 -9.71
CA ARG A 84 -9.02 9.76 -9.13
C ARG A 84 -9.41 8.36 -9.59
N PRO A 85 -8.45 7.57 -10.09
CA PRO A 85 -8.74 6.23 -10.60
C PRO A 85 -9.23 5.32 -9.48
N THR A 86 -10.25 4.53 -9.76
CA THR A 86 -10.71 3.42 -8.92
C THR A 86 -9.79 2.21 -9.08
N VAL A 87 -9.30 1.69 -7.96
CA VAL A 87 -8.25 0.67 -7.89
C VAL A 87 -8.80 -0.58 -7.25
N LYS A 88 -8.72 -1.71 -7.96
CA LYS A 88 -9.02 -3.04 -7.42
C LYS A 88 -7.72 -3.81 -7.20
N VAL A 89 -7.45 -4.15 -5.94
CA VAL A 89 -6.36 -5.06 -5.58
C VAL A 89 -6.86 -6.50 -5.65
N VAL A 90 -6.07 -7.34 -6.32
CA VAL A 90 -6.27 -8.79 -6.46
C VAL A 90 -5.09 -9.46 -5.78
N ALA A 91 -5.35 -10.10 -4.65
CA ALA A 91 -4.34 -10.81 -3.88
C ALA A 91 -4.45 -12.32 -4.09
N GLU A 92 -3.32 -13.03 -3.93
CA GLU A 92 -3.27 -14.50 -4.08
C GLU A 92 -3.99 -15.23 -2.95
N SER A 93 -4.13 -14.58 -1.80
CA SER A 93 -4.89 -15.07 -0.66
C SER A 93 -5.73 -13.95 -0.07
N THR A 94 -6.73 -14.31 0.73
CA THR A 94 -7.57 -13.32 1.42
C THR A 94 -6.70 -12.44 2.29
N LEU A 95 -6.73 -11.12 2.02
CA LEU A 95 -6.11 -10.13 2.88
C LEU A 95 -6.82 -10.12 4.23
N ASP A 96 -6.07 -10.03 5.33
CA ASP A 96 -6.70 -9.73 6.60
C ASP A 96 -7.09 -8.26 6.69
N ASN A 97 -7.95 -7.95 7.66
CA ASN A 97 -8.55 -6.62 7.78
C ASN A 97 -7.52 -5.51 8.03
N GLU A 98 -6.38 -5.82 8.67
CA GLU A 98 -5.35 -4.83 8.97
C GLU A 98 -4.55 -4.50 7.71
N LEU A 99 -4.09 -5.54 7.00
CA LEU A 99 -3.38 -5.39 5.74
C LEU A 99 -4.26 -4.70 4.68
N GLU A 100 -5.52 -5.10 4.57
CA GLU A 100 -6.49 -4.45 3.67
C GLU A 100 -6.70 -2.97 4.04
N ALA A 101 -6.86 -2.65 5.33
CA ALA A 101 -7.00 -1.28 5.80
C ALA A 101 -5.77 -0.42 5.50
N TYR A 102 -4.58 -0.98 5.66
CA TYR A 102 -3.32 -0.36 5.29
C TYR A 102 -3.28 -0.06 3.78
N ILE A 103 -3.44 -1.07 2.93
CA ILE A 103 -3.41 -0.93 1.47
C ILE A 103 -4.41 0.12 1.00
N ASN A 104 -5.63 0.07 1.54
CA ASN A 104 -6.67 1.04 1.25
C ASN A 104 -6.29 2.47 1.66
N THR A 105 -5.56 2.63 2.77
CA THR A 105 -5.02 3.92 3.22
C THR A 105 -3.93 4.43 2.28
N ILE A 106 -3.02 3.56 1.83
CA ILE A 106 -1.99 3.91 0.85
C ILE A 106 -2.62 4.32 -0.49
N ILE A 107 -3.59 3.55 -1.01
CA ILE A 107 -4.32 3.87 -2.26
C ILE A 107 -4.91 5.29 -2.20
N ARG A 108 -5.62 5.62 -1.11
CA ARG A 108 -6.23 6.94 -0.94
C ARG A 108 -5.19 8.06 -0.88
N THR A 109 -4.08 7.80 -0.19
CA THR A 109 -2.99 8.77 0.01
C THR A 109 -2.24 9.03 -1.29
N ALA A 110 -2.01 8.00 -2.10
CA ALA A 110 -1.43 8.08 -3.43
C ALA A 110 -2.40 8.66 -4.49
N GLY A 111 -3.61 9.09 -4.08
CA GLY A 111 -4.58 9.75 -4.93
C GLY A 111 -5.44 8.81 -5.78
N GLY A 112 -5.56 7.54 -5.40
CA GLY A 112 -6.56 6.61 -5.94
C GLY A 112 -7.86 6.60 -5.11
N ARG A 113 -8.84 5.85 -5.60
CA ARG A 113 -10.04 5.46 -4.87
C ARG A 113 -10.07 3.94 -4.78
N VAL A 114 -10.46 3.39 -3.63
CA VAL A 114 -10.62 1.93 -3.49
C VAL A 114 -11.87 1.53 -4.26
N TYR A 115 -11.74 0.58 -5.18
CA TYR A 115 -12.87 0.05 -5.93
C TYR A 115 -13.91 -0.54 -4.98
N ASN A 116 -15.16 -0.12 -5.15
CA ASN A 116 -16.29 -0.64 -4.41
C ASN A 116 -17.37 -1.10 -5.40
N GLU A 117 -17.65 -2.40 -5.44
CA GLU A 117 -18.61 -3.01 -6.36
C GLU A 117 -20.00 -2.34 -6.33
N GLY A 118 -20.45 -1.88 -5.16
CA GLY A 118 -21.75 -1.22 -4.99
C GLY A 118 -21.81 0.23 -5.46
N LEU A 119 -20.67 0.90 -5.63
CA LEU A 119 -20.57 2.30 -6.05
C LEU A 119 -20.03 2.45 -7.47
N ASP A 120 -19.09 1.60 -7.85
CA ASP A 120 -18.35 1.64 -9.11
C ASP A 120 -18.93 0.67 -10.13
N THR A 121 -20.16 0.95 -10.57
CA THR A 121 -20.96 0.07 -11.44
C THR A 121 -20.37 -0.21 -12.82
N LYS A 122 -19.34 0.53 -13.23
CA LYS A 122 -18.59 0.29 -14.46
C LYS A 122 -17.43 -0.70 -14.27
N GLY A 123 -17.13 -1.08 -13.04
CA GLY A 123 -15.93 -1.80 -12.68
C GLY A 123 -14.73 -0.90 -12.40
N PRO A 124 -13.59 -1.48 -12.00
CA PRO A 124 -12.39 -0.73 -11.66
C PRO A 124 -11.75 -0.07 -12.89
N GLU A 125 -11.07 1.04 -12.65
CA GLU A 125 -10.26 1.75 -13.64
C GLU A 125 -8.81 1.25 -13.68
N LEU A 126 -8.38 0.53 -12.66
CA LEU A 126 -7.05 -0.04 -12.56
C LEU A 126 -7.06 -1.33 -11.71
N PHE A 127 -6.36 -2.36 -12.19
CA PHE A 127 -6.08 -3.58 -11.41
C PHE A 127 -4.65 -3.60 -10.89
N ILE A 128 -4.49 -4.00 -9.63
CA ILE A 128 -3.19 -4.31 -9.02
C ILE A 128 -3.22 -5.77 -8.57
N PHE A 129 -2.40 -6.61 -9.18
CA PHE A 129 -2.14 -7.98 -8.74
C PHE A 129 -0.97 -7.98 -7.75
N LEU A 130 -1.23 -8.41 -6.52
CA LEU A 130 -0.23 -8.42 -5.45
C LEU A 130 0.44 -9.79 -5.38
N ALA A 131 1.73 -9.87 -5.72
CA ALA A 131 2.53 -11.08 -5.69
C ALA A 131 3.11 -11.31 -4.28
N GLN A 132 2.42 -12.06 -3.42
CA GLN A 132 2.75 -12.16 -1.99
C GLN A 132 3.59 -13.38 -1.64
N ASN A 133 3.50 -14.46 -2.43
CA ASN A 133 4.18 -15.73 -2.11
C ASN A 133 5.10 -16.23 -3.23
N ARG A 134 5.27 -15.41 -4.28
CA ARG A 134 6.04 -15.72 -5.48
C ARG A 134 6.35 -14.45 -6.25
N SER A 135 7.27 -14.56 -7.21
CA SER A 135 7.63 -13.44 -8.07
C SER A 135 6.47 -12.99 -8.97
N MET A 136 6.46 -11.70 -9.33
CA MET A 136 5.52 -11.13 -10.30
C MET A 136 5.50 -11.91 -11.63
N PHE A 137 6.65 -12.40 -12.09
CA PHE A 137 6.75 -13.19 -13.33
C PHE A 137 5.92 -14.48 -13.29
N GLN A 138 5.83 -15.13 -12.12
CA GLN A 138 5.06 -16.35 -11.96
C GLN A 138 3.54 -16.11 -11.98
N LEU A 139 3.08 -14.90 -11.68
CA LEU A 139 1.67 -14.51 -11.77
C LEU A 139 1.20 -14.22 -13.20
N LEU A 140 2.11 -13.87 -14.12
CA LEU A 140 1.76 -13.47 -15.49
C LEU A 140 0.92 -14.51 -16.24
N GLY A 141 1.12 -15.80 -15.95
CA GLY A 141 0.37 -16.89 -16.58
C GLY A 141 -1.10 -17.01 -16.13
N GLU A 142 -1.47 -16.42 -15.00
CA GLU A 142 -2.80 -16.56 -14.40
C GLU A 142 -3.69 -15.34 -14.68
N ILE A 143 -3.07 -14.17 -14.86
CA ILE A 143 -3.77 -12.90 -15.13
C ILE A 143 -4.74 -13.02 -16.31
N PRO A 144 -4.39 -13.59 -17.49
CA PRO A 144 -5.34 -13.71 -18.59
C PRO A 144 -6.64 -14.44 -18.23
N GLY A 145 -6.56 -15.48 -17.40
CA GLY A 145 -7.73 -16.24 -16.97
C GLY A 145 -8.66 -15.43 -16.08
N PHE A 146 -8.10 -14.67 -15.15
CA PHE A 146 -8.86 -13.75 -14.29
C PHE A 146 -9.52 -12.64 -15.11
N LEU A 147 -8.77 -12.02 -16.03
CA LEU A 147 -9.25 -10.90 -16.83
C LEU A 147 -10.31 -11.30 -17.87
N ALA A 148 -10.40 -12.58 -18.22
CA ALA A 148 -11.41 -13.12 -19.12
C ALA A 148 -12.74 -13.48 -18.43
N ASP A 149 -12.85 -13.31 -17.10
CA ASP A 149 -14.12 -13.48 -16.39
C ASP A 149 -15.13 -12.43 -16.88
N GLU A 150 -16.40 -12.83 -17.06
CA GLU A 150 -17.50 -11.95 -17.49
C GLU A 150 -17.64 -10.72 -16.57
N GLU A 151 -17.29 -10.87 -15.28
CA GLU A 151 -17.26 -9.79 -14.31
C GLU A 151 -16.24 -8.69 -14.66
N TRP A 152 -15.09 -9.06 -15.23
CA TRP A 152 -13.93 -8.18 -15.38
C TRP A 152 -13.64 -7.77 -16.82
N GLU A 153 -13.91 -8.62 -17.82
CA GLU A 153 -13.49 -8.46 -19.22
C GLU A 153 -13.89 -7.11 -19.85
N ASN A 154 -14.96 -6.49 -19.35
CA ASN A 154 -15.53 -5.26 -19.90
C ASN A 154 -15.24 -3.99 -19.08
N THR A 155 -14.40 -4.10 -18.05
CA THR A 155 -14.05 -2.98 -17.15
C THR A 155 -13.17 -1.93 -17.83
N PRO A 156 -13.19 -0.66 -17.35
CA PRO A 156 -12.28 0.38 -17.85
C PRO A 156 -10.81 -0.02 -17.72
N ALA A 157 -10.42 -0.72 -16.64
CA ALA A 157 -9.06 -1.19 -16.43
C ALA A 157 -8.54 -2.04 -17.61
N ILE A 158 -9.35 -2.97 -18.11
CA ILE A 158 -8.97 -3.83 -19.25
C ILE A 158 -8.99 -3.04 -20.56
N LYS A 159 -10.05 -2.27 -20.80
CA LYS A 159 -10.20 -1.47 -22.03
C LYS A 159 -9.08 -0.44 -22.21
N GLU A 160 -8.55 0.10 -21.11
CA GLU A 160 -7.47 1.08 -21.10
C GLU A 160 -6.09 0.46 -20.81
N ASN A 161 -6.00 -0.86 -20.72
CA ASN A 161 -4.75 -1.59 -20.46
C ASN A 161 -4.02 -1.09 -19.20
N LYS A 162 -4.78 -0.97 -18.10
CA LYS A 162 -4.33 -0.54 -16.76
C LYS A 162 -4.33 -1.72 -15.79
N VAL A 163 -3.49 -2.69 -16.09
CA VAL A 163 -3.27 -3.87 -15.26
C VAL A 163 -1.82 -3.90 -14.81
N PHE A 164 -1.60 -3.94 -13.50
CA PHE A 164 -0.27 -3.85 -12.90
C PHE A 164 -0.06 -5.00 -11.92
N LEU A 165 1.20 -5.40 -11.75
CA LEU A 165 1.65 -6.31 -10.72
C LEU A 165 2.55 -5.56 -9.75
N ILE A 166 2.49 -5.91 -8.47
CA ILE A 166 3.40 -5.42 -7.43
C ILE A 166 4.10 -6.61 -6.78
N ASP A 167 5.39 -6.45 -6.49
CA ASP A 167 6.17 -7.36 -5.64
C ASP A 167 5.70 -7.22 -4.18
N GLY A 168 4.67 -7.98 -3.84
CA GLY A 168 4.06 -8.02 -2.52
C GLY A 168 4.89 -8.78 -1.48
N GLU A 169 6.03 -9.36 -1.85
CA GLU A 169 7.01 -9.88 -0.88
C GLU A 169 7.84 -8.73 -0.26
N LYS A 170 7.82 -7.55 -0.88
CA LYS A 170 8.59 -6.37 -0.44
C LYS A 170 7.75 -5.15 -0.14
N HIS A 171 6.59 -5.02 -0.77
CA HIS A 171 5.77 -3.82 -0.72
C HIS A 171 4.37 -4.14 -0.21
N LEU A 172 3.70 -3.10 0.30
CA LEU A 172 2.32 -3.18 0.78
C LEU A 172 2.14 -4.21 1.90
N LEU A 173 3.15 -4.37 2.77
CA LEU A 173 3.19 -5.32 3.88
C LEU A 173 2.64 -4.77 5.20
N ALA A 174 2.04 -3.58 5.19
CA ALA A 174 1.67 -2.82 6.39
C ALA A 174 2.84 -2.45 7.31
N SER A 175 4.04 -2.31 6.76
CA SER A 175 5.24 -1.89 7.49
C SER A 175 5.23 -0.37 7.69
N LEU A 176 5.07 0.10 8.93
CA LEU A 176 4.98 1.54 9.21
C LEU A 176 6.18 2.36 8.70
N PRO A 177 7.44 1.91 8.85
CA PRO A 177 8.60 2.66 8.36
C PRO A 177 8.70 2.72 6.83
N GLU A 178 7.97 1.88 6.10
CA GLU A 178 7.99 1.80 4.63
C GLU A 178 6.74 2.48 4.01
N ALA A 179 5.91 3.14 4.83
CA ALA A 179 4.66 3.73 4.36
C ALA A 179 4.87 4.80 3.27
N ALA A 180 5.98 5.55 3.33
CA ALA A 180 6.31 6.52 2.28
C ALA A 180 6.69 5.81 0.97
N ASP A 181 7.46 4.73 1.04
CA ASP A 181 7.84 3.91 -0.13
C ASP A 181 6.60 3.33 -0.82
N ASP A 182 5.64 2.82 -0.05
CA ASP A 182 4.39 2.28 -0.57
C ASP A 182 3.49 3.37 -1.20
N VAL A 183 3.45 4.58 -0.62
CA VAL A 183 2.73 5.73 -1.21
C VAL A 183 3.37 6.16 -2.53
N GLU A 184 4.70 6.26 -2.57
CA GLU A 184 5.45 6.62 -3.76
C GLU A 184 5.28 5.58 -4.87
N LEU A 185 5.33 4.29 -4.52
CA LEU A 185 5.08 3.17 -5.42
C LEU A 185 3.70 3.28 -6.09
N LEU A 186 2.64 3.44 -5.29
CA LEU A 186 1.30 3.58 -5.85
C LEU A 186 1.13 4.90 -6.61
N ALA A 187 1.73 6.00 -6.16
CA ALA A 187 1.66 7.27 -6.88
C ALA A 187 2.33 7.18 -8.27
N GLU A 188 3.43 6.44 -8.39
CA GLU A 188 4.09 6.14 -9.67
C GLU A 188 3.18 5.34 -10.61
N ILE A 189 2.52 4.29 -10.11
CA ILE A 189 1.58 3.46 -10.89
C ILE A 189 0.36 4.28 -11.34
N LEU A 190 -0.24 5.05 -10.42
CA LEU A 190 -1.47 5.78 -10.68
C LEU A 190 -1.27 7.01 -11.55
N TYR A 191 -0.09 7.64 -11.47
CA TYR A 191 0.22 8.91 -12.11
C TYR A 191 1.66 8.97 -12.66
N PRO A 192 2.03 8.08 -13.61
CA PRO A 192 3.39 7.98 -14.15
C PRO A 192 3.87 9.25 -14.87
N GLN A 193 2.96 10.15 -15.25
CA GLN A 193 3.28 11.46 -15.80
C GLN A 193 3.77 12.48 -14.75
N TYR A 194 3.49 12.25 -13.47
CA TYR A 194 3.85 13.16 -12.36
C TYR A 194 4.96 12.63 -11.46
N PHE A 195 5.10 11.30 -11.40
CA PHE A 195 6.00 10.59 -10.50
C PHE A 195 6.83 9.57 -11.25
N VAL A 196 8.13 9.59 -10.96
CA VAL A 196 9.10 8.60 -11.42
C VAL A 196 10.04 8.38 -10.23
N PHE A 197 9.79 7.31 -9.48
CA PHE A 197 10.58 6.90 -8.32
C PHE A 197 11.50 5.72 -8.66
N GLY A 198 11.31 5.09 -9.83
CA GLY A 198 12.19 4.06 -10.36
C GLY A 198 11.78 2.63 -9.96
N GLY A 199 10.53 2.43 -9.53
CA GLY A 199 10.05 1.10 -9.13
C GLY A 199 9.68 0.20 -10.32
N GLU A 200 9.53 0.74 -11.53
CA GLU A 200 9.13 -0.03 -12.71
C GLU A 200 10.18 -1.09 -13.07
N GLY A 201 9.74 -2.34 -13.18
CA GLY A 201 10.57 -3.52 -13.46
C GLY A 201 11.22 -4.14 -12.23
N GLU A 202 11.24 -3.44 -11.08
CA GLU A 202 11.79 -3.95 -9.82
C GLU A 202 10.69 -4.21 -8.78
N SER A 203 9.95 -3.17 -8.41
CA SER A 203 8.88 -3.20 -7.39
C SER A 203 7.50 -3.44 -7.98
N TRP A 204 7.30 -3.03 -9.23
CA TRP A 204 6.05 -3.21 -9.95
C TRP A 204 6.31 -3.39 -11.45
N MET A 205 5.36 -3.97 -12.16
CA MET A 205 5.41 -4.05 -13.62
C MET A 205 4.01 -3.96 -14.22
N LYS A 206 3.93 -3.43 -15.44
CA LYS A 206 2.67 -3.39 -16.20
C LYS A 206 2.45 -4.71 -16.94
N PHE A 207 1.23 -5.24 -16.86
CA PHE A 207 0.78 -6.34 -17.69
C PHE A 207 0.21 -5.79 -19.00
N GLU A 208 0.83 -6.13 -20.12
CA GLU A 208 0.35 -5.70 -21.44
C GLU A 208 -0.70 -6.69 -21.96
N LEU A 209 -1.92 -6.18 -22.19
CA LEU A 209 -2.98 -6.92 -22.88
C LEU A 209 -2.64 -7.01 -24.37
N SER A 210 -2.32 -8.22 -24.83
CA SER A 210 -2.02 -8.54 -26.24
C SER A 210 -3.26 -8.67 -27.10
#